data_AF-A0AAE0W6N2-F1
#
_entry.id   AF-A0AAE0W6N2-F1
#
_cell.length_a   1.000
_cell.length_b   1.000
_cell.length_c   1.000
_cell.angle_alpha   90.00
_cell.angle_beta   90.00
_cell.angle_gamma   90.00
#
_symmetry.space_group_name_H-M   'P 1'
#
loop_
_entity.id
_entity.type
_entity.pdbx_description
1 polymer ?
#
loop_
_entity_poly.entity_id
_entity_poly.type
_entity_poly.pdbx_seq_one_letter_code
_entity_poly.pdbx_strand_id
1 'polypeptide(L)'
;MKIESYYNDVNRMKIESYYNDVNRMKIESYYNDVNRMKIESYYSDIYSYYNDVNRIKIKSYYNDVNRMKIESYYNDVNSINIESYYNDVNSMKIESYYNDVNRMKIESYYNDVNRMKIELYYNDVNRMKIEPYYNDVSRIKIESYYNDVNRMKIKSYYKNVNRMTTKPYYNDVNSMKIESYYNDVNIMKI
;
A
#
# COMPACT_ATOMS: atom_id res chain seq x y z
N MET A 1 6.61 -21.78 2.31
CA MET A 1 6.40 -22.06 0.86
C MET A 1 6.87 -20.84 0.07
N LYS A 2 7.56 -21.03 -1.07
CA LYS A 2 7.89 -19.96 -2.02
C LYS A 2 7.10 -20.18 -3.31
N ILE A 3 6.43 -19.15 -3.81
CA ILE A 3 5.77 -19.16 -5.12
C ILE A 3 6.39 -18.04 -5.94
N GLU A 4 6.79 -18.36 -7.16
CA GLU A 4 7.25 -17.40 -8.16
C GLU A 4 6.34 -17.47 -9.38
N SER A 5 5.95 -16.32 -9.92
CA SER A 5 5.10 -16.24 -11.10
C SER A 5 5.54 -15.08 -12.02
N TYR A 6 5.50 -15.33 -13.33
CA TYR A 6 5.91 -14.38 -14.35
C TYR A 6 4.83 -14.34 -15.44
N TYR A 7 4.37 -13.14 -15.80
CA TYR A 7 3.30 -12.92 -16.76
C TYR A 7 3.68 -11.78 -17.71
N ASN A 8 3.68 -12.06 -19.01
CA ASN A 8 3.98 -11.09 -20.08
C ASN A 8 2.83 -11.05 -21.09
N ASP A 9 2.62 -9.89 -21.72
CA ASP A 9 1.65 -9.69 -22.81
C ASP A 9 0.21 -10.11 -22.47
N VAL A 10 -0.27 -9.73 -21.28
CA VAL A 10 -1.56 -10.20 -20.76
C VAL A 10 -2.68 -9.18 -20.99
N ASN A 11 -3.65 -9.55 -21.82
CA ASN A 11 -4.80 -8.68 -22.08
C ASN A 11 -5.75 -8.54 -20.86
N ARG A 12 -6.05 -9.63 -20.17
CA ARG A 12 -6.86 -9.62 -18.94
C ARG A 12 -6.41 -10.71 -18.00
N MET A 13 -6.30 -10.37 -16.72
CA MET A 13 -5.93 -11.32 -15.68
C MET A 13 -6.73 -11.10 -14.40
N LYS A 14 -7.05 -12.21 -13.75
CA LYS A 14 -7.65 -12.26 -12.42
C LYS A 14 -6.87 -13.28 -11.60
N ILE A 15 -6.31 -12.85 -10.47
CA ILE A 15 -5.62 -13.71 -9.52
C ILE A 15 -6.40 -13.68 -8.22
N GLU A 16 -6.79 -14.86 -7.75
CA GLU A 16 -7.42 -15.06 -6.45
C GLU A 16 -6.62 -16.10 -5.70
N SER A 17 -6.30 -15.81 -4.45
CA SER A 17 -5.40 -16.61 -3.66
C SER A 17 -5.80 -16.57 -2.20
N TYR A 18 -5.97 -17.74 -1.61
CA TYR A 18 -6.46 -17.91 -0.24
C TYR A 18 -5.57 -18.91 0.48
N TYR A 19 -4.94 -18.47 1.57
CA TYR A 19 -4.11 -19.31 2.41
C TYR A 19 -4.33 -18.96 3.88
N ASN A 20 -4.74 -19.95 4.68
CA ASN A 20 -4.91 -19.81 6.13
C ASN A 20 -3.75 -20.50 6.86
N ASP A 21 -3.45 -20.07 8.09
CA ASP A 21 -2.49 -20.71 9.01
C ASP A 21 -1.06 -20.87 8.48
N VAL A 22 -0.62 -19.98 7.58
CA VAL A 22 0.72 -20.08 7.01
C VAL A 22 1.75 -19.37 7.87
N ASN A 23 2.59 -20.16 8.56
CA ASN A 23 3.68 -19.65 9.41
C ASN A 23 4.68 -18.76 8.65
N ARG A 24 5.03 -19.11 7.40
CA ARG A 24 5.87 -18.30 6.47
C ARG A 24 5.59 -18.64 5.01
N MET A 25 5.14 -17.64 4.24
CA MET A 25 4.97 -17.72 2.78
C MET A 25 5.59 -16.51 2.12
N LYS A 26 6.37 -16.76 1.06
CA LYS A 26 6.94 -15.71 0.20
C LYS A 26 6.36 -15.86 -1.20
N ILE A 27 5.79 -14.80 -1.72
CA ILE A 27 5.29 -14.76 -3.10
C ILE A 27 6.03 -13.66 -3.84
N GLU A 28 6.57 -14.04 -4.99
CA GLU A 28 7.23 -13.14 -5.94
C GLU A 28 6.47 -13.21 -7.26
N SER A 29 5.98 -12.07 -7.71
CA SER A 29 5.20 -11.99 -8.95
C SER A 29 5.68 -10.84 -9.82
N TYR A 30 5.91 -11.13 -11.11
CA TYR A 30 6.34 -10.17 -12.11
C TYR A 30 5.31 -10.09 -13.23
N TYR A 31 4.91 -8.87 -13.55
CA TYR A 31 3.87 -8.57 -14.52
C TYR A 31 4.38 -7.53 -15.51
N ASN A 32 4.43 -7.88 -16.79
CA ASN A 32 4.83 -6.99 -17.87
C ASN A 32 3.73 -6.91 -18.92
N ASP A 33 3.51 -5.73 -19.49
CA ASP A 33 2.56 -5.50 -20.58
C ASP A 33 1.14 -6.01 -20.28
N VAL A 34 0.55 -5.50 -19.19
CA VAL A 34 -0.76 -5.96 -18.70
C VAL A 34 -1.85 -4.92 -18.93
N ASN A 35 -2.87 -5.28 -19.70
CA ASN A 35 -3.97 -4.36 -20.02
C ASN A 35 -4.94 -4.15 -18.84
N ARG A 36 -5.41 -5.24 -18.21
CA ARG A 36 -6.31 -5.17 -17.05
C ARG A 36 -6.04 -6.29 -16.08
N MET A 37 -5.93 -5.94 -14.81
CA MET A 37 -5.66 -6.91 -13.75
C MET A 37 -6.49 -6.67 -12.49
N LYS A 38 -6.95 -7.77 -11.90
CA LYS A 38 -7.57 -7.81 -10.57
C LYS A 38 -6.85 -8.84 -9.70
N ILE A 39 -6.41 -8.43 -8.51
CA ILE A 39 -5.76 -9.32 -7.54
C ILE A 39 -6.58 -9.33 -6.24
N GLU A 40 -6.87 -10.53 -5.74
CA GLU A 40 -7.39 -10.77 -4.38
C GLU A 40 -6.47 -11.72 -3.62
N SER A 41 -5.97 -11.27 -2.45
CA SER A 41 -4.90 -11.96 -1.74
C SER A 41 -4.96 -11.90 -0.22
N TYR A 42 -4.47 -12.98 0.40
CA TYR A 42 -4.32 -13.21 1.85
C TYR A 42 -2.93 -13.84 2.10
N TYR A 43 -1.91 -13.03 2.42
CA TYR A 43 -0.50 -13.48 2.45
C TYR A 43 0.29 -12.90 3.64
N SER A 44 1.46 -13.47 3.96
CA SER A 44 2.36 -12.90 4.97
C SER A 44 3.54 -12.12 4.36
N ASP A 45 4.23 -12.61 3.33
CA ASP A 45 5.26 -11.83 2.63
C ASP A 45 5.04 -11.81 1.10
N ILE A 46 4.98 -10.61 0.51
CA ILE A 46 4.67 -10.39 -0.91
C ILE A 46 5.71 -9.46 -1.51
N TYR A 47 6.18 -9.84 -2.69
CA TYR A 47 7.03 -9.04 -3.56
C TYR A 47 6.37 -9.02 -4.93
N SER A 48 6.02 -7.84 -5.42
CA SER A 48 5.37 -7.71 -6.72
C SER A 48 5.97 -6.60 -7.56
N TYR A 49 6.19 -6.91 -8.84
CA TYR A 49 6.73 -5.98 -9.82
C TYR A 49 5.76 -5.85 -10.99
N TYR A 50 5.37 -4.62 -11.30
CA TYR A 50 4.42 -4.28 -12.36
C TYR A 50 5.05 -3.28 -13.31
N ASN A 51 5.23 -3.70 -14.56
CA ASN A 51 5.71 -2.87 -15.65
C ASN A 51 4.65 -2.77 -16.75
N ASP A 52 4.49 -1.59 -17.32
CA ASP A 52 3.58 -1.30 -18.43
C ASP A 52 2.15 -1.82 -18.19
N VAL A 53 1.52 -1.31 -17.13
CA VAL A 53 0.17 -1.73 -16.73
C VAL A 53 -0.87 -0.66 -17.01
N ASN A 54 -1.83 -0.97 -17.88
CA ASN A 54 -2.89 -0.02 -18.19
C ASN A 54 -3.86 0.21 -17.02
N ARG A 55 -4.35 -0.87 -16.41
CA ARG A 55 -5.25 -0.77 -15.24
C ARG A 55 -5.05 -1.92 -14.28
N ILE A 56 -4.86 -1.59 -13.03
CA ILE A 56 -4.75 -2.56 -11.94
C ILE A 56 -5.72 -2.22 -10.80
N LYS A 57 -6.42 -3.25 -10.32
CA LYS A 57 -7.18 -3.22 -9.07
C LYS A 57 -6.65 -4.30 -8.13
N ILE A 58 -6.14 -3.91 -6.98
CA ILE A 58 -5.73 -4.85 -5.92
C ILE A 58 -6.71 -4.70 -4.76
N LYS A 59 -7.18 -5.83 -4.25
CA LYS A 59 -7.98 -5.90 -3.04
C LYS A 59 -7.41 -6.97 -2.12
N SER A 60 -6.89 -6.59 -0.97
CA SER A 60 -6.22 -7.54 -0.09
C SER A 60 -6.83 -7.53 1.31
N TYR A 61 -6.84 -8.69 1.92
CA TYR A 61 -7.40 -8.92 3.25
C TYR A 61 -6.42 -9.76 4.05
N TYR A 62 -6.08 -9.28 5.23
CA TYR A 62 -5.13 -9.93 6.12
C TYR A 62 -5.73 -10.00 7.51
N ASN A 63 -5.75 -11.20 8.08
CA ASN A 63 -6.30 -11.47 9.40
C ASN A 63 -5.29 -12.30 10.20
N ASP A 64 -5.17 -12.04 11.50
CA ASP A 64 -4.35 -12.81 12.43
C ASP A 64 -2.88 -12.99 11.98
N VAL A 65 -2.24 -11.89 11.58
CA VAL A 65 -0.89 -11.92 11.00
C VAL A 65 0.17 -11.59 12.03
N ASN A 66 1.04 -12.57 12.31
CA ASN A 66 2.15 -12.37 13.24
C ASN A 66 3.23 -11.41 12.71
N ARG A 67 3.65 -11.59 11.46
CA ARG A 67 4.63 -10.72 10.80
C ARG A 67 4.32 -10.68 9.32
N MET A 68 4.38 -9.48 8.75
CA MET A 68 4.22 -9.31 7.32
C MET A 68 5.12 -8.25 6.73
N LYS A 69 5.61 -8.55 5.54
CA LYS A 69 6.36 -7.62 4.69
C LYS A 69 5.77 -7.60 3.28
N ILE A 70 5.34 -6.43 2.85
CA ILE A 70 4.87 -6.20 1.48
C ILE A 70 5.84 -5.25 0.80
N GLU A 71 6.36 -5.65 -0.35
CA GLU A 71 7.11 -4.80 -1.27
C GLU A 71 6.45 -4.81 -2.64
N SER A 72 6.18 -3.62 -3.16
CA SER A 72 5.57 -3.47 -4.49
C SER A 72 6.28 -2.39 -5.28
N TYR A 73 6.53 -2.68 -6.56
CA TYR A 73 7.17 -1.79 -7.51
C TYR A 73 6.24 -1.63 -8.72
N TYR A 74 5.91 -0.38 -9.04
CA TYR A 74 5.07 0.01 -10.15
C TYR A 74 5.85 1.00 -11.00
N ASN A 75 6.16 0.63 -12.24
CA ASN A 75 6.86 1.51 -13.15
C ASN A 75 5.85 2.41 -13.90
N ASP A 76 5.43 2.00 -15.10
CA ASP A 76 4.47 2.74 -15.93
C ASP A 76 3.04 2.24 -15.71
N VAL A 77 2.23 3.01 -14.97
CA VAL A 77 0.84 2.63 -14.64
C VAL A 77 -0.16 3.72 -14.97
N ASN A 78 -1.07 3.41 -15.89
CA ASN A 78 -2.11 4.37 -16.28
C ASN A 78 -3.17 4.60 -15.18
N SER A 79 -3.57 3.54 -14.48
CA SER A 79 -4.49 3.65 -13.35
C SER A 79 -4.33 2.52 -12.36
N ILE A 80 -4.18 2.87 -11.08
CA ILE A 80 -4.15 1.93 -9.97
C ILE A 80 -5.19 2.25 -8.91
N ASN A 81 -5.84 1.20 -8.42
CA ASN A 81 -6.71 1.25 -7.25
C ASN A 81 -6.34 0.12 -6.30
N ILE A 82 -5.87 0.46 -5.10
CA ILE A 82 -5.51 -0.48 -4.04
C ILE A 82 -6.46 -0.29 -2.87
N GLU A 83 -7.05 -1.39 -2.44
CA GLU A 83 -7.90 -1.46 -1.25
C GLU A 83 -7.35 -2.56 -0.35
N SER A 84 -7.01 -2.23 0.90
CA SER A 84 -6.40 -3.20 1.82
C SER A 84 -7.02 -3.15 3.20
N TYR A 85 -7.26 -4.34 3.76
CA TYR A 85 -7.82 -4.51 5.10
C TYR A 85 -6.89 -5.38 5.92
N TYR A 86 -6.51 -4.87 7.10
CA TYR A 86 -5.58 -5.50 8.01
C TYR A 86 -6.22 -5.59 9.39
N ASN A 87 -6.48 -6.81 9.83
CA ASN A 87 -7.00 -7.12 11.15
C ASN A 87 -5.98 -7.96 11.94
N ASP A 88 -5.83 -7.65 13.23
CA ASP A 88 -4.97 -8.36 14.18
C ASP A 88 -3.54 -8.61 13.64
N VAL A 89 -2.76 -7.54 13.51
CA VAL A 89 -1.38 -7.60 12.98
C VAL A 89 -0.35 -7.23 14.05
N ASN A 90 0.52 -8.18 14.36
CA ASN A 90 1.58 -7.99 15.35
C ASN A 90 2.72 -7.10 14.85
N SER A 91 3.17 -7.29 13.61
CA SER A 91 4.22 -6.45 13.02
C SER A 91 4.09 -6.40 11.50
N MET A 92 4.08 -5.20 10.94
CA MET A 92 3.95 -4.97 9.51
C MET A 92 5.01 -4.01 8.98
N LYS A 93 5.57 -4.35 7.82
CA LYS A 93 6.34 -3.44 6.98
C LYS A 93 5.73 -3.39 5.58
N ILE A 94 5.42 -2.19 5.09
CA ILE A 94 5.01 -1.96 3.71
C ILE A 94 6.03 -1.03 3.08
N GLU A 95 6.56 -1.44 1.92
CA GLU A 95 7.35 -0.60 1.04
C GLU A 95 6.68 -0.56 -0.33
N SER A 96 6.52 0.63 -0.90
CA SER A 96 6.01 0.75 -2.26
C SER A 96 6.71 1.84 -3.03
N TYR A 97 7.06 1.50 -4.27
CA TYR A 97 7.73 2.38 -5.21
C TYR A 97 6.86 2.55 -6.44
N TYR A 98 6.58 3.79 -6.79
CA TYR A 98 5.77 4.17 -7.94
C TYR A 98 6.58 5.16 -8.77
N ASN A 99 6.89 4.79 -10.01
CA ASN A 99 7.59 5.67 -10.93
C ASN A 99 6.58 6.61 -11.62
N ASP A 100 5.93 6.15 -12.70
CA ASP A 100 5.09 6.98 -13.55
C ASP A 100 3.63 6.54 -13.44
N VAL A 101 2.84 7.28 -12.66
CA VAL A 101 1.45 6.94 -12.38
C VAL A 101 0.48 8.06 -12.74
N ASN A 102 -0.38 7.78 -13.73
CA ASN A 102 -1.38 8.75 -14.16
C ASN A 102 -2.49 8.95 -13.12
N ARG A 103 -3.02 7.87 -12.55
CA ARG A 103 -4.09 7.95 -11.53
C ARG A 103 -3.91 6.88 -10.47
N MET A 104 -3.90 7.32 -9.22
CA MET A 104 -3.75 6.45 -8.07
C MET A 104 -4.83 6.70 -7.02
N LYS A 105 -5.43 5.61 -6.55
CA LYS A 105 -6.27 5.58 -5.36
C LYS A 105 -5.77 4.48 -4.42
N ILE A 106 -5.54 4.82 -3.16
CA ILE A 106 -5.19 3.88 -2.10
C ILE A 106 -6.15 4.08 -0.94
N GLU A 107 -6.85 3.01 -0.56
CA GLU A 107 -7.67 2.92 0.65
C GLU A 107 -7.11 1.81 1.54
N SER A 108 -6.91 2.09 2.82
CA SER A 108 -6.32 1.11 3.73
C SER A 108 -6.96 1.20 5.10
N TYR A 109 -7.38 0.05 5.63
CA TYR A 109 -8.03 -0.07 6.93
C TYR A 109 -7.18 -0.95 7.82
N TYR A 110 -6.75 -0.39 8.95
CA TYR A 110 -5.94 -1.05 9.95
C TYR A 110 -6.72 -1.05 11.26
N ASN A 111 -7.06 -2.24 11.74
CA ASN A 111 -7.79 -2.38 13.00
C ASN A 111 -6.80 -2.44 14.18
N ASP A 112 -6.48 -3.64 14.65
CA ASP A 112 -5.56 -3.88 15.76
C ASP A 112 -4.14 -4.13 15.23
N VAL A 113 -3.26 -3.11 15.33
CA VAL A 113 -1.87 -3.20 14.86
C VAL A 113 -0.86 -2.82 15.92
N ASN A 114 -0.02 -3.77 16.30
CA ASN A 114 0.98 -3.55 17.33
C ASN A 114 2.14 -2.67 16.84
N ARG A 115 2.70 -2.97 15.66
CA ARG A 115 3.80 -2.20 15.06
C ARG A 115 3.65 -2.12 13.56
N MET A 116 3.74 -0.91 13.03
CA MET A 116 3.65 -0.65 11.60
C MET A 116 4.76 0.28 11.13
N LYS A 117 5.39 -0.07 10.02
CA LYS A 117 6.25 0.81 9.24
C LYS A 117 5.76 0.85 7.79
N ILE A 118 5.55 2.05 7.28
CA ILE A 118 5.18 2.32 5.88
C ILE A 118 6.26 3.22 5.27
N GLU A 119 6.82 2.79 4.14
CA GLU A 119 7.76 3.57 3.33
C GLU A 119 7.20 3.67 1.92
N LEU A 120 6.95 4.88 1.44
CA LEU A 120 6.34 5.12 0.14
C LEU A 120 7.22 6.07 -0.67
N TYR A 121 7.45 5.71 -1.93
CA TYR A 121 8.23 6.49 -2.88
C TYR A 121 7.41 6.69 -4.14
N TYR A 122 7.23 7.94 -4.50
CA TYR A 122 6.48 8.37 -5.68
C TYR A 122 7.37 9.30 -6.49
N ASN A 123 7.68 8.93 -7.73
CA ASN A 123 8.39 9.79 -8.65
C ASN A 123 7.39 10.76 -9.31
N ASP A 124 6.70 10.34 -10.37
CA ASP A 124 5.83 11.20 -11.16
C ASP A 124 4.36 10.72 -11.05
N VAL A 125 3.54 11.48 -10.32
CA VAL A 125 2.13 11.12 -10.10
C VAL A 125 1.20 12.27 -10.49
N ASN A 126 0.38 12.03 -11.52
CA ASN A 126 -0.50 13.07 -12.03
C ASN A 126 -1.72 13.30 -11.09
N ARG A 127 -2.33 12.24 -10.57
CA ARG A 127 -3.42 12.35 -9.58
C ARG A 127 -3.34 11.26 -8.52
N MET A 128 -3.28 11.67 -7.27
CA MET A 128 -3.18 10.75 -6.13
C MET A 128 -4.26 11.03 -5.08
N LYS A 129 -4.90 9.95 -4.62
CA LYS A 129 -5.81 9.95 -3.47
C LYS A 129 -5.41 8.84 -2.49
N ILE A 130 -5.10 9.18 -1.24
CA ILE A 130 -4.77 8.21 -0.18
C ILE A 130 -5.72 8.42 1.00
N GLU A 131 -6.37 7.35 1.45
CA GLU A 131 -7.36 7.39 2.53
C GLU A 131 -7.13 6.24 3.53
N PRO A 132 -6.18 6.39 4.49
CA PRO A 132 -5.96 5.39 5.50
C PRO A 132 -6.85 5.61 6.74
N TYR A 133 -7.31 4.50 7.32
CA TYR A 133 -8.04 4.44 8.58
C TYR A 133 -7.29 3.55 9.56
N TYR A 134 -7.03 4.08 10.75
CA TYR A 134 -6.34 3.38 11.84
C TYR A 134 -7.24 3.36 13.08
N ASN A 135 -7.61 2.15 13.53
CA ASN A 135 -8.41 1.97 14.75
C ASN A 135 -7.50 1.94 15.98
N ASP A 136 -6.87 0.80 16.28
CA ASP A 136 -6.11 0.55 17.50
C ASP A 136 -4.65 0.24 17.14
N VAL A 137 -3.82 1.28 17.10
CA VAL A 137 -2.42 1.17 16.66
C VAL A 137 -1.44 1.56 17.76
N SER A 138 -0.64 0.60 18.21
CA SER A 138 0.35 0.85 19.26
C SER A 138 1.52 1.69 18.78
N ARG A 139 2.07 1.41 17.59
CA ARG A 139 3.18 2.20 17.03
C ARG A 139 3.09 2.23 15.51
N ILE A 140 3.10 3.44 14.94
CA ILE A 140 3.16 3.65 13.50
C ILE A 140 4.27 4.62 13.11
N LYS A 141 5.03 4.23 12.08
CA LYS A 141 6.01 5.07 11.41
C LYS A 141 5.68 5.13 9.92
N ILE A 142 5.50 6.33 9.38
CA ILE A 142 5.27 6.56 7.95
C ILE A 142 6.38 7.46 7.43
N GLU A 143 7.06 7.02 6.39
CA GLU A 143 8.03 7.81 5.63
C GLU A 143 7.53 7.86 4.17
N SER A 144 7.46 9.05 3.60
CA SER A 144 6.91 9.22 2.25
C SER A 144 7.73 10.24 1.49
N TYR A 145 8.09 9.90 0.26
CA TYR A 145 8.88 10.72 -0.64
C TYR A 145 8.09 10.92 -1.93
N TYR A 146 7.95 12.17 -2.32
CA TYR A 146 7.21 12.59 -3.50
C TYR A 146 8.12 13.51 -4.32
N ASN A 147 8.45 13.11 -5.54
CA ASN A 147 9.20 13.95 -6.46
C ASN A 147 8.23 14.95 -7.13
N ASP A 148 7.51 14.52 -8.17
CA ASP A 148 6.63 15.36 -8.98
C ASP A 148 5.16 14.92 -8.87
N VAL A 149 4.34 15.71 -8.17
CA VAL A 149 2.92 15.39 -7.97
C VAL A 149 2.01 16.54 -8.39
N ASN A 150 1.21 16.31 -9.44
CA ASN A 150 0.32 17.35 -9.95
C ASN A 150 -0.87 17.62 -9.01
N ARG A 151 -1.54 16.57 -8.52
CA ARG A 151 -2.67 16.72 -7.59
C ARG A 151 -2.67 15.62 -6.55
N MET A 152 -2.60 16.02 -5.29
CA MET A 152 -2.60 15.12 -4.14
C MET A 152 -3.74 15.43 -3.18
N LYS A 153 -4.45 14.37 -2.78
CA LYS A 153 -5.38 14.41 -1.65
C LYS A 153 -5.07 13.26 -0.68
N ILE A 154 -4.82 13.60 0.57
CA ILE A 154 -4.65 12.64 1.66
C ILE A 154 -5.73 12.90 2.71
N LYS A 155 -6.45 11.86 3.13
CA LYS A 155 -7.45 11.95 4.20
C LYS A 155 -7.27 10.81 5.17
N SER A 156 -6.72 11.11 6.34
CA SER A 156 -6.37 10.09 7.34
C SER A 156 -7.29 10.13 8.54
N TYR A 157 -7.61 8.96 9.08
CA TYR A 157 -8.43 8.81 10.28
C TYR A 157 -7.71 7.95 11.30
N TYR A 158 -7.68 8.39 12.55
CA TYR A 158 -7.00 7.73 13.65
C TYR A 158 -7.91 7.72 14.88
N LYS A 159 -8.27 6.54 15.38
CA LYS A 159 -9.07 6.41 16.60
C LYS A 159 -8.17 6.38 17.82
N ASN A 160 -7.42 5.30 18.05
CA ASN A 160 -6.59 5.07 19.21
C ASN A 160 -5.14 4.78 18.77
N VAL A 161 -4.27 5.80 18.82
CA VAL A 161 -2.86 5.64 18.44
C VAL A 161 -1.92 6.01 19.58
N ASN A 162 -1.16 5.04 20.05
CA ASN A 162 -0.24 5.28 21.16
C ASN A 162 0.99 6.10 20.72
N ARG A 163 1.61 5.77 19.59
CA ARG A 163 2.79 6.50 19.08
C ARG A 163 2.77 6.58 17.57
N MET A 164 2.82 7.80 17.05
CA MET A 164 2.93 8.07 15.62
C MET A 164 4.17 8.89 15.29
N THR A 165 4.81 8.54 14.17
CA THR A 165 5.82 9.37 13.52
C THR A 165 5.56 9.39 12.01
N THR A 166 5.41 10.57 11.43
CA THR A 166 5.25 10.77 9.99
C THR A 166 6.37 11.65 9.48
N LYS A 167 7.00 11.30 8.35
CA LYS A 167 8.04 12.12 7.71
C LYS A 167 7.80 12.20 6.20
N PRO A 168 7.08 13.22 5.74
CA PRO A 168 6.90 13.44 4.32
C PRO A 168 8.02 14.33 3.75
N TYR A 169 8.45 14.03 2.53
CA TYR A 169 9.38 14.82 1.72
C TYR A 169 8.73 15.10 0.37
N TYR A 170 8.77 16.35 -0.07
CA TYR A 170 8.17 16.81 -1.31
C TYR A 170 9.20 17.65 -2.07
N ASN A 171 9.37 17.38 -3.37
CA ASN A 171 10.11 18.27 -4.27
C ASN A 171 9.14 19.23 -4.96
N ASP A 172 8.39 18.76 -5.97
CA ASP A 172 7.47 19.58 -6.76
C ASP A 172 6.02 19.09 -6.65
N VAL A 173 5.19 19.87 -5.96
CA VAL A 173 3.76 19.56 -5.78
C VAL A 173 2.89 20.73 -6.21
N ASN A 174 2.15 20.56 -7.31
CA ASN A 174 1.33 21.63 -7.87
C ASN A 174 0.06 21.93 -7.04
N SER A 175 -0.57 20.90 -6.46
CA SER A 175 -1.77 21.07 -5.64
C SER A 175 -1.87 19.97 -4.59
N MET A 176 -2.01 20.35 -3.33
CA MET A 176 -2.08 19.44 -2.19
C MET A 176 -3.24 19.75 -1.25
N LYS A 177 -3.93 18.70 -0.81
CA LYS A 177 -4.88 18.77 0.29
C LYS A 177 -4.66 17.61 1.27
N ILE A 178 -4.36 17.93 2.53
CA ILE A 178 -4.29 16.94 3.61
C ILE A 178 -5.37 17.24 4.64
N GLU A 179 -6.13 16.21 5.01
CA GLU A 179 -7.06 16.22 6.14
C GLU A 179 -6.69 15.07 7.07
N SER A 180 -6.69 15.31 8.38
CA SER A 180 -6.45 14.26 9.38
C SER A 180 -7.38 14.43 10.57
N TYR A 181 -7.96 13.33 11.03
CA TYR A 181 -8.91 13.27 12.13
C TYR A 181 -8.39 12.33 13.21
N TYR A 182 -8.41 12.79 14.45
CA TYR A 182 -7.85 12.10 15.62
C TYR A 182 -8.89 12.07 16.73
N ASN A 183 -9.13 10.90 17.32
CA ASN A 183 -9.90 10.80 18.57
C ASN A 183 -8.95 10.78 19.78
N ASP A 184 -8.08 9.77 19.88
CA ASP A 184 -7.15 9.55 20.98
C ASP A 184 -5.73 9.23 20.45
N VAL A 185 -4.84 10.23 20.54
CA VAL A 185 -3.41 10.06 20.20
C VAL A 185 -2.53 10.46 21.36
N ASN A 186 -1.74 9.51 21.88
CA ASN A 186 -0.89 9.74 23.03
C ASN A 186 0.40 10.49 22.67
N ILE A 187 1.10 10.07 21.61
CA ILE A 187 2.34 10.72 21.15
C ILE A 187 2.32 10.85 19.63
N MET A 188 2.48 12.08 19.14
CA MET A 188 2.58 12.39 17.72
C MET A 188 3.87 13.14 17.41
N LYS A 189 4.56 12.71 16.35
CA LYS A 189 5.69 13.43 15.74
C LYS A 189 5.43 13.56 14.24
N ILE A 190 5.56 14.78 13.73
CA ILE A 190 5.45 15.13 12.32
C ILE A 190 6.77 15.78 11.91
#